data_AF-A0A072Q425-F1
#
_entry.id   AF-A0A072Q425-F1
#
_cell.length_a   1.000
_cell.length_b   1.000
_cell.length_c   1.000
_cell.angle_alpha   90.00
_cell.angle_beta   90.00
_cell.angle_gamma   90.00
#
_symmetry.space_group_name_H-M   'P 1'
#
loop_
_entity.id
_entity.type
_entity.pdbx_description
1 polymer ?
#
loop_
_entity_poly.entity_id
_entity_poly.type
_entity_poly.pdbx_seq_one_letter_code
_entity_poly.pdbx_strand_id
1 'polypeptide(L)'
;MAPPEHTFPVSQLEQQIYYHGVNGKRKARKLGDFDLQRDCELLELVQYSCTTPEQQYQKALESRTGMAQMECFPFVRLFRKCMKGNHTFHVETTAWEGEHAWSASQDSSPTSTATATKKEKDSKDSVKSLFWSSQ
;
A
#
# COMPACT_ATOMS: atom_id res chain seq x y z
N MET A 1 -18.65 19.79 -7.76
CA MET A 1 -17.30 19.30 -8.11
C MET A 1 -16.56 19.01 -6.81
N ALA A 2 -15.88 17.88 -6.70
CA ALA A 2 -15.05 17.59 -5.52
C ALA A 2 -13.82 18.51 -5.49
N PRO A 3 -13.37 18.98 -4.31
CA PRO A 3 -12.17 19.79 -4.20
C PRO A 3 -10.93 18.98 -4.64
N PRO A 4 -9.88 19.63 -5.20
CA PRO A 4 -8.62 18.96 -5.49
C PRO A 4 -8.00 18.40 -4.21
N GLU A 5 -7.82 17.08 -4.16
CA GLU A 5 -7.15 16.39 -3.06
C GLU A 5 -5.64 16.27 -3.33
N HIS A 6 -4.84 16.35 -2.27
CA HIS A 6 -3.38 16.22 -2.37
C HIS A 6 -2.98 14.75 -2.30
N THR A 7 -2.28 14.24 -3.32
CA THR A 7 -1.74 12.88 -3.30
C THR A 7 -0.45 12.81 -2.48
N PHE A 8 -0.30 11.80 -1.64
CA PHE A 8 0.92 11.57 -0.85
C PHE A 8 1.18 10.06 -0.72
N PRO A 9 2.45 9.63 -0.55
CA PRO A 9 2.78 8.22 -0.37
C PRO A 9 2.27 7.70 0.99
N VAL A 10 1.96 6.41 1.05
CA VAL A 10 1.37 5.74 2.24
C VAL A 10 2.22 5.94 3.49
N SER A 11 3.54 5.92 3.37
CA SER A 11 4.47 6.12 4.49
C SER A 11 4.32 7.49 5.16
N GLN A 12 3.71 8.47 4.50
CA GLN A 12 3.46 9.80 5.05
C GLN A 12 2.06 9.94 5.65
N LEU A 13 1.25 8.89 5.67
CA LEU A 13 -0.12 8.92 6.19
C LEU A 13 -0.16 9.41 7.63
N GLU A 14 0.65 8.81 8.52
CA GLU A 14 0.73 9.19 9.93
C GLU A 14 1.02 10.68 10.10
N GLN A 15 1.91 11.23 9.28
CA GLN A 15 2.27 12.65 9.31
C GLN A 15 1.15 13.53 8.79
N GLN A 16 0.47 13.16 7.70
CA GLN A 16 -0.60 13.97 7.10
C GLN A 16 -1.80 14.13 8.02
N ILE A 17 -2.05 13.18 8.91
CA ILE A 17 -3.17 13.23 9.85
C ILE A 17 -3.00 14.36 10.86
N TYR A 18 -1.77 14.70 11.23
CA TYR A 18 -1.48 15.86 12.07
C TYR A 18 -1.75 17.20 11.38
N TYR A 19 -2.13 17.22 10.09
CA TYR A 19 -2.44 18.46 9.37
C TYR A 19 -3.83 18.42 8.74
N HIS A 20 -4.41 19.61 8.53
CA HIS A 20 -5.66 19.81 7.80
C HIS A 20 -5.60 21.11 7.00
N GLY A 21 -6.35 21.18 5.90
CA GLY A 21 -6.49 22.38 5.09
C GLY A 21 -7.52 23.33 5.70
N VAL A 22 -7.14 24.58 5.96
CA VAL A 22 -8.07 25.66 6.32
C VAL A 22 -7.79 26.84 5.41
N ASN A 23 -8.76 27.24 4.60
CA ASN A 23 -8.65 28.35 3.65
C ASN A 23 -7.42 28.19 2.72
N GLY A 24 -7.19 26.98 2.21
CA GLY A 24 -6.05 26.67 1.33
C GLY A 24 -4.68 26.61 2.01
N LYS A 25 -4.61 26.78 3.34
CA LYS A 25 -3.36 26.68 4.12
C LYS A 25 -3.34 25.40 4.95
N ARG A 26 -2.21 24.70 4.96
CA ARG A 26 -1.98 23.57 5.88
C ARG A 26 -1.84 24.09 7.30
N LYS A 27 -2.67 23.58 8.23
CA LYS A 27 -2.61 23.86 9.67
C LYS A 27 -2.51 22.55 10.45
N ALA A 28 -1.71 22.56 11.51
CA ALA A 28 -1.61 21.41 12.41
C ALA A 28 -2.94 21.20 13.17
N ARG A 29 -3.34 19.93 13.30
CA ARG A 29 -4.43 19.51 14.19
C ARG A 29 -3.90 19.36 15.60
N LYS A 30 -4.75 19.63 16.59
CA LYS A 30 -4.42 19.46 18.01
C LYS A 30 -4.69 18.01 18.44
N LEU A 31 -3.90 17.07 17.94
CA LEU A 31 -4.12 15.63 18.15
C LEU A 31 -3.48 15.09 19.45
N GLY A 32 -2.38 15.69 19.93
CA GLY A 32 -1.68 15.23 21.14
C GLY A 32 -1.10 13.84 20.96
N ASP A 33 -1.17 12.99 21.99
CA ASP A 33 -0.97 11.54 21.85
C ASP A 33 -2.14 10.96 21.03
N PHE A 34 -1.86 10.59 19.79
CA PHE A 34 -2.83 10.07 18.84
C PHE A 34 -2.22 8.92 18.07
N ASP A 35 -2.91 7.78 18.08
CA ASP A 35 -2.51 6.58 17.39
C ASP A 35 -3.64 6.11 16.46
N LEU A 36 -3.31 5.85 15.20
CA LEU A 36 -4.27 5.48 14.15
C LEU A 36 -4.98 4.16 14.39
N GLN A 37 -4.30 3.20 15.02
CA GLN A 37 -4.83 1.87 15.24
C GLN A 37 -5.71 1.84 16.49
N ARG A 38 -5.35 2.63 17.50
CA ARG A 38 -6.08 2.75 18.77
C ARG A 38 -7.27 3.71 18.69
N ASP A 39 -7.10 4.86 18.03
CA ASP A 39 -8.05 5.99 18.09
C ASP A 39 -8.92 6.14 16.83
N CYS A 40 -8.76 5.27 15.82
CA CYS A 40 -9.57 5.26 14.60
C CYS A 40 -10.10 3.87 14.26
N GLU A 41 -11.38 3.83 13.87
CA GLU A 41 -12.03 2.65 13.33
C GLU A 41 -11.72 2.52 11.83
N LEU A 42 -11.30 1.33 11.39
CA LEU A 42 -11.12 1.02 9.97
C LEU A 42 -12.46 0.61 9.36
N LEU A 43 -12.86 1.27 8.28
CA LEU A 43 -14.10 1.06 7.57
C LEU A 43 -13.84 0.79 6.10
N GLU A 44 -14.75 0.04 5.48
CA GLU A 44 -14.67 -0.34 4.08
C GLU A 44 -15.83 0.28 3.29
N LEU A 45 -15.53 0.78 2.10
CA LEU A 45 -16.51 1.31 1.16
C LEU A 45 -16.28 0.69 -0.21
N VAL A 46 -17.25 -0.11 -0.67
CA VAL A 46 -17.26 -0.64 -2.04
C VAL A 46 -17.69 0.47 -2.99
N GLN A 47 -16.82 0.79 -3.94
CA GLN A 47 -17.09 1.71 -5.04
C GLN A 47 -17.03 0.97 -6.37
N TYR A 48 -17.57 1.59 -7.41
CA TYR A 48 -17.56 1.04 -8.77
C TYR A 48 -16.81 1.98 -9.70
N SER A 49 -15.87 1.43 -10.46
CA SER A 49 -15.17 2.14 -11.53
C SER A 49 -15.70 1.64 -12.85
N CYS A 50 -16.31 2.54 -13.63
CA CYS A 50 -16.90 2.21 -14.92
C CYS A 50 -15.99 2.62 -16.07
N THR A 51 -16.05 1.87 -17.16
CA THR A 51 -15.34 2.21 -18.41
C THR A 51 -15.69 3.62 -18.88
N THR A 52 -14.69 4.41 -19.27
CA THR A 52 -14.89 5.74 -19.82
C THR A 52 -15.50 5.67 -21.22
N PRO A 53 -16.11 6.77 -21.73
CA PRO A 53 -16.59 6.82 -23.12
C PRO A 53 -15.51 6.51 -24.15
N GLU A 54 -14.26 6.92 -23.89
CA GLU A 54 -13.13 6.61 -24.76
C GLU A 54 -12.81 5.11 -24.77
N GLN A 55 -12.79 4.46 -23.60
CA GLN A 55 -12.59 3.02 -23.48
C GLN A 55 -13.73 2.22 -24.14
N GLN A 56 -14.97 2.70 -24.01
CA GLN A 56 -16.13 2.11 -24.69
C GLN A 56 -15.98 2.21 -26.21
N TYR A 57 -15.57 3.38 -26.71
CA TYR A 57 -15.34 3.57 -28.15
C TYR A 57 -14.26 2.64 -28.68
N GLN A 58 -13.13 2.53 -27.98
CA GLN A 58 -12.05 1.60 -28.34
C GLN A 58 -12.54 0.14 -28.36
N LYS A 59 -13.27 -0.30 -27.32
CA LYS A 59 -13.88 -1.63 -27.30
C LYS A 59 -14.90 -1.85 -28.43
N ALA A 60 -15.64 -0.83 -28.81
CA ALA A 60 -16.61 -0.93 -29.90
C ALA A 60 -15.93 -1.14 -31.26
N LEU A 61 -14.77 -0.50 -31.48
CA LEU A 61 -13.94 -0.70 -32.67
C LEU A 61 -13.34 -2.11 -32.75
N GLU A 62 -12.95 -2.67 -31.60
CA GLU A 62 -12.40 -4.03 -31.50
C GLU A 62 -13.48 -5.13 -31.60
N SER A 63 -14.73 -4.78 -31.30
CA SER A 63 -15.88 -5.69 -31.31
C SER A 63 -16.40 -5.95 -32.73
N ARG A 64 -16.60 -7.22 -33.09
CA ARG A 64 -17.23 -7.60 -34.37
C ARG A 64 -18.66 -7.07 -34.52
N THR A 65 -19.33 -6.80 -33.39
CA THR A 65 -20.72 -6.33 -33.35
C THR A 65 -20.81 -4.80 -33.36
N GLY A 66 -19.69 -4.08 -33.22
CA GLY A 66 -19.65 -2.61 -33.17
C GLY A 66 -20.29 -2.00 -31.92
N MET A 67 -20.63 -2.82 -30.92
CA MET A 67 -21.27 -2.39 -29.67
C MET A 67 -20.34 -2.69 -28.50
N ALA A 68 -20.13 -1.70 -27.64
CA ALA A 68 -19.48 -1.85 -26.34
C ALA A 68 -20.45 -1.40 -25.24
N GLN A 69 -20.66 -2.27 -24.26
CA GLN A 69 -21.47 -1.93 -23.09
C GLN A 69 -20.59 -1.27 -22.03
N MET A 70 -21.22 -0.47 -21.17
CA MET A 70 -20.56 0.03 -19.97
C MET A 70 -20.31 -1.13 -19.02
N GLU A 71 -19.05 -1.34 -18.69
CA GLU A 71 -18.65 -2.30 -17.66
C GLU A 71 -18.22 -1.53 -16.41
N CYS A 72 -18.72 -1.94 -15.25
CA CYS A 72 -18.37 -1.35 -13.97
C CYS A 72 -17.77 -2.44 -13.07
N PHE A 73 -16.58 -2.17 -12.54
CA PHE A 73 -15.85 -3.10 -11.69
C PHE A 73 -15.88 -2.62 -10.24
N PRO A 74 -16.25 -3.49 -9.28
CA PRO A 74 -16.20 -3.12 -7.88
C PRO A 74 -14.74 -3.03 -7.42
N PHE A 75 -14.46 -2.05 -6.58
CA PHE A 75 -13.19 -1.93 -5.87
C PHE A 75 -13.45 -1.42 -4.45
N VAL A 76 -12.67 -1.92 -3.50
CA VAL A 76 -12.82 -1.56 -2.08
C VAL A 76 -11.91 -0.38 -1.77
N ARG A 77 -12.48 0.68 -1.19
CA ARG A 77 -11.73 1.75 -0.55
C ARG A 77 -11.77 1.57 0.95
N LEU A 78 -10.61 1.63 1.59
CA LEU A 78 -10.48 1.63 3.03
C LEU A 78 -10.40 3.08 3.53
N PHE A 79 -11.06 3.38 4.64
CA PHE A 79 -10.95 4.67 5.27
C PHE A 79 -11.01 4.52 6.79
N ARG A 80 -10.29 5.39 7.50
CA ARG A 80 -10.31 5.44 8.95
C ARG A 80 -11.23 6.56 9.42
N LYS A 81 -12.17 6.23 10.31
CA LYS A 81 -12.98 7.19 11.05
C LYS A 81 -12.35 7.41 12.42
N CYS A 82 -11.79 8.60 12.62
CA CYS A 82 -11.05 8.95 13.82
C CYS A 82 -11.88 9.85 14.73
N MET A 83 -11.79 9.62 16.04
CA MET A 83 -12.46 10.43 17.06
C MET A 83 -11.46 10.93 18.10
N LYS A 84 -11.39 12.26 18.28
CA LYS A 84 -10.62 12.87 19.38
C LYS A 84 -11.49 13.88 20.12
N GLY A 85 -11.90 13.54 21.34
CA GLY A 85 -12.90 14.33 22.08
C GLY A 85 -14.20 14.43 21.27
N ASN A 86 -14.68 15.65 21.02
CA ASN A 86 -15.88 15.92 20.23
C ASN A 86 -15.60 16.14 18.72
N HIS A 87 -14.38 15.88 18.27
CA HIS A 87 -14.01 16.06 16.86
C HIS A 87 -13.90 14.72 16.14
N THR A 88 -14.72 14.55 15.11
CA THR A 88 -14.67 13.40 14.20
C THR A 88 -14.07 13.85 12.87
N PHE A 89 -13.13 13.09 12.34
CA PHE A 89 -12.59 13.30 11.00
C PHE A 89 -12.31 11.97 10.31
N HIS A 90 -12.27 12.01 8.99
CA HIS A 90 -12.01 10.84 8.16
C HIS A 90 -10.64 10.96 7.50
N VAL A 91 -9.97 9.83 7.34
CA VAL A 91 -8.69 9.70 6.66
C VAL A 91 -8.86 8.62 5.62
N GLU A 92 -8.72 8.97 4.34
CA GLU A 92 -8.64 7.94 3.30
C GLU A 92 -7.32 7.19 3.50
N THR A 93 -7.41 5.90 3.77
CA THR A 93 -6.26 5.02 3.89
C THR A 93 -6.07 4.31 2.56
N THR A 94 -4.83 4.03 2.18
CA THR A 94 -4.62 3.29 0.94
C THR A 94 -5.20 1.88 1.03
N ALA A 95 -5.59 1.31 -0.12
CA ALA A 95 -6.19 -0.03 -0.27
C ALA A 95 -5.30 -1.22 0.18
N TRP A 96 -4.25 -0.95 0.95
CA TRP A 96 -3.20 -1.87 1.39
C TRP A 96 -3.11 -1.94 2.93
N GLU A 97 -4.19 -1.64 3.65
CA GLU A 97 -4.31 -1.88 5.09
C GLU A 97 -5.21 -3.10 5.35
N GLY A 98 -5.04 -3.78 6.49
CA GLY A 98 -5.85 -4.96 6.84
C GLY A 98 -5.48 -6.23 6.06
N GLU A 99 -6.46 -7.08 5.74
CA GLU A 99 -6.23 -8.35 5.03
C GLU A 99 -5.68 -8.17 3.60
N HIS A 100 -5.80 -6.96 3.05
CA HIS A 100 -5.30 -6.60 1.72
C HIS A 100 -3.92 -5.92 1.78
N ALA A 101 -3.27 -5.89 2.95
CA ALA A 101 -1.94 -5.34 3.08
C ALA A 101 -0.95 -6.13 2.24
N TRP A 102 -0.34 -5.44 1.28
CA TRP A 102 0.74 -6.03 0.49
C TRP A 102 1.90 -6.35 1.42
N SER A 103 2.15 -7.64 1.66
CA SER A 103 3.43 -8.10 2.17
C SER A 103 4.33 -8.33 0.97
N ALA A 104 5.46 -7.64 0.93
CA ALA A 104 6.53 -8.04 0.02
C ALA A 104 6.90 -9.48 0.38
N SER A 105 6.77 -10.40 -0.59
CA SER A 105 7.29 -11.75 -0.45
C SER A 105 8.75 -11.65 0.00
N GLN A 106 9.05 -12.09 1.22
CA GLN A 106 10.44 -12.23 1.63
C GLN A 106 11.03 -13.40 0.85
N ASP A 107 11.55 -13.12 -0.34
CA ASP A 107 12.52 -13.98 -0.97
C ASP A 107 13.76 -13.98 -0.08
N SER A 108 13.80 -14.94 0.83
CA SER A 108 14.99 -15.30 1.60
C SER A 108 16.02 -15.90 0.65
N SER A 109 16.78 -15.03 -0.02
CA SER A 109 18.03 -15.41 -0.68
C SER A 109 19.17 -15.27 0.34
N PRO A 110 19.80 -16.37 0.80
CA PRO A 110 21.08 -16.30 1.47
C PRO A 110 22.16 -16.18 0.38
N THR A 111 22.54 -14.96 0.01
CA THR A 111 23.73 -14.77 -0.83
C THR A 111 24.81 -14.07 -0.01
N SER A 112 25.65 -14.91 0.58
CA SER A 112 27.01 -14.62 0.95
C SER A 112 27.81 -14.10 -0.25
N THR A 113 28.39 -12.91 -0.13
CA THR A 113 29.70 -12.62 -0.76
C THR A 113 30.51 -11.71 0.15
N ALA A 114 31.74 -12.14 0.40
CA ALA A 114 32.67 -11.65 1.39
C ALA A 114 33.54 -10.49 0.89
N THR A 115 34.01 -9.65 1.83
CA THR A 115 35.41 -9.18 1.82
C THR A 115 35.97 -8.92 3.23
N ALA A 116 36.79 -9.88 3.66
CA ALA A 116 37.92 -9.88 4.61
C ALA A 116 38.20 -8.71 5.57
N THR A 117 38.31 -9.01 6.88
CA THR A 117 39.60 -8.90 7.61
C THR A 117 39.67 -9.77 8.88
N LYS A 118 40.66 -10.68 8.89
CA LYS A 118 41.37 -11.40 9.98
C LYS A 118 40.80 -11.41 11.42
N LYS A 119 40.58 -12.62 11.95
CA LYS A 119 41.38 -13.19 13.07
C LYS A 119 41.10 -14.69 13.30
N GLU A 120 42.12 -15.48 12.97
CA GLU A 120 42.65 -16.69 13.62
C GLU A 120 42.03 -17.11 14.97
N LYS A 121 41.49 -18.34 15.07
CA LYS A 121 41.99 -19.41 15.97
C LYS A 121 41.31 -20.77 15.72
N ASP A 122 42.13 -21.76 15.36
CA ASP A 122 42.11 -23.19 15.71
C ASP A 122 40.80 -23.88 16.14
N SER A 123 40.33 -24.88 15.38
CA SER A 123 40.35 -26.28 15.85
C SER A 123 39.85 -27.26 14.77
N LYS A 124 40.73 -28.24 14.53
CA LYS A 124 40.67 -29.53 13.82
C LYS A 124 39.33 -30.27 13.59
N ASP A 125 39.41 -31.06 12.51
CA ASP A 125 38.69 -32.32 12.16
C ASP A 125 37.28 -32.14 11.58
N SER A 126 36.84 -32.79 10.49
CA SER A 126 37.36 -33.92 9.73
C SER A 126 36.78 -33.90 8.30
N VAL A 127 37.61 -34.34 7.36
CA VAL A 127 37.36 -34.66 5.95
C VAL A 127 36.12 -35.55 5.75
N LYS A 128 35.33 -35.28 4.70
CA LYS A 128 35.05 -36.24 3.60
C LYS A 128 34.21 -35.61 2.47
N SER A 129 34.91 -35.44 1.35
CA SER A 129 34.44 -35.21 0.00
C SER A 129 33.62 -36.38 -0.56
N LEU A 130 32.53 -36.10 -1.26
CA LEU A 130 31.95 -36.89 -2.37
C LEU A 130 31.10 -35.90 -3.19
N PHE A 131 31.61 -35.23 -4.23
CA PHE A 131 31.74 -35.71 -5.61
C PHE A 131 30.71 -36.78 -6.03
N TRP A 132 29.70 -36.38 -6.80
CA TRP A 132 29.33 -37.10 -8.02
C TRP A 132 28.58 -36.23 -9.02
N SER A 133 29.02 -36.34 -10.27
CA SER A 133 28.47 -35.72 -11.48
C SER A 133 27.65 -36.74 -12.26
N SER A 134 26.75 -36.21 -13.10
CA SER A 134 26.15 -36.78 -14.32
C SER A 134 25.20 -37.97 -14.18
N GLN A 135 24.00 -37.83 -14.77
CA GLN A 135 23.83 -38.12 -16.21
C GLN A 135 22.69 -37.28 -16.78
#